data_AF-A0A7X0W136-F1
#
_entry.id   AF-A0A7X0W136-F1
#
_cell.length_a   1.000
_cell.length_b   1.000
_cell.length_c   1.000
_cell.angle_alpha   90.00
_cell.angle_beta   90.00
_cell.angle_gamma   90.00
#
_symmetry.space_group_name_H-M   'P 1'
#
loop_
_entity.id
_entity.type
_entity.pdbx_description
1 polymer ?
#
loop_
_entity_poly.entity_id
_entity_poly.type
_entity_poly.pdbx_seq_one_letter_code
_entity_poly.pdbx_strand_id
1 'polypeptide(L)' 'MAQLKDEHLIESYTEAKHLKLDPDFVDLLRNEILRRGINSLVYIREEVI' A
#
# COMPACT_ATOMS: atom_id res chain seq x y z
N MET A 1 5.42 7.58 7.83
CA MET A 1 4.47 7.54 6.68
C MET A 1 3.38 8.60 6.72
N ALA A 2 3.05 9.20 7.86
CA ALA A 2 1.90 10.13 7.99
C ALA A 2 1.87 11.33 7.02
N GLN A 3 3.00 11.73 6.42
CA GLN A 3 3.07 12.81 5.42
C GLN A 3 3.02 12.34 3.97
N LEU A 4 3.09 11.04 3.72
CA LEU A 4 2.97 10.48 2.38
C LEU A 4 1.53 10.67 1.91
N LYS A 5 1.32 11.13 0.68
CA LYS A 5 -0.02 11.17 0.08
C LYS A 5 -0.54 9.75 -0.13
N ASP A 6 -1.86 9.58 -0.13
CA ASP A 6 -2.50 8.28 -0.28
C ASP A 6 -2.13 7.59 -1.60
N GLU A 7 -2.03 8.35 -2.70
CA GLU A 7 -1.60 7.86 -4.02
C GLU A 7 -0.21 7.17 -3.98
N HIS A 8 0.76 7.83 -3.33
CA HIS A 8 2.12 7.31 -3.21
C HIS A 8 2.21 6.16 -2.21
N LEU A 9 1.38 6.17 -1.15
CA LEU A 9 1.31 5.07 -0.19
C LEU A 9 0.82 3.79 -0.84
N ILE A 10 -0.25 3.89 -1.64
CA ILE A 10 -0.82 2.75 -2.36
C ILE A 10 0.18 2.25 -3.41
N GLU A 11 0.80 3.14 -4.19
CA GLU A 11 1.83 2.77 -5.17
C GLU A 11 3.02 2.07 -4.50
N SER A 12 3.52 2.61 -3.39
CA SER A 12 4.62 1.99 -2.64
C SER A 12 4.27 0.59 -2.14
N TYR A 13 3.03 0.38 -1.67
CA TYR A 13 2.56 -0.94 -1.23
C TYR A 13 2.48 -1.94 -2.39
N THR A 14 1.90 -1.54 -3.51
CA THR A 14 1.78 -2.39 -4.70
C THR A 14 3.16 -2.80 -5.24
N GLU A 15 4.07 -1.84 -5.39
CA GLU A 15 5.43 -2.09 -5.86
C GLU A 15 6.23 -2.93 -4.87
N ALA A 16 6.11 -2.68 -3.57
CA ALA A 16 6.78 -3.48 -2.54
C ALA A 16 6.32 -4.95 -2.57
N LYS A 17 5.04 -5.21 -2.81
CA LYS A 17 4.52 -6.57 -3.04
C LYS A 17 5.08 -7.18 -4.33
N HIS A 18 5.08 -6.44 -5.43
CA HIS A 18 5.55 -6.92 -6.73
C HIS A 18 7.04 -7.30 -6.70
N LEU A 19 7.86 -6.45 -6.09
CA LEU A 19 9.30 -6.66 -5.92
C LEU A 19 9.64 -7.69 -4.83
N LYS A 20 8.64 -8.22 -4.12
CA LYS A 20 8.80 -9.15 -2.99
C LYS A 20 9.80 -8.61 -1.97
N LEU A 21 9.63 -7.33 -1.61
CA LEU A 21 10.42 -6.70 -0.57
C LEU A 21 10.14 -7.35 0.78
N ASP A 22 10.94 -6.94 1.77
CA ASP A 22 10.84 -7.40 3.14
C ASP A 22 9.38 -7.42 3.65
N PRO A 23 8.90 -8.56 4.20
CA PRO A 23 7.52 -8.69 4.65
C PRO A 23 7.13 -7.69 5.74
N ASP A 24 8.03 -7.36 6.67
CA ASP A 24 7.74 -6.41 7.74
C ASP A 24 7.55 -5.00 7.16
N PHE A 25 8.31 -4.65 6.12
CA PHE A 25 8.11 -3.40 5.38
C PHE A 25 6.76 -3.35 4.66
N VAL A 26 6.36 -4.46 4.00
CA VAL A 26 5.06 -4.56 3.33
C VAL A 26 3.91 -4.45 4.34
N ASP A 27 4.05 -5.08 5.50
CA ASP A 27 3.05 -5.02 6.56
C ASP A 27 2.96 -3.61 7.18
N LEU A 28 4.08 -2.90 7.28
CA LEU A 28 4.09 -1.50 7.74
C LEU A 28 3.27 -0.60 6.80
N LEU A 29 3.42 -0.78 5.49
CA LEU A 29 2.61 -0.08 4.48
C LEU A 29 1.13 -0.47 4.56
N ARG A 30 0.83 -1.77 4.69
CA ARG A 30 -0.54 -2.28 4.85
C ARG A 30 -1.21 -1.67 6.08
N ASN A 31 -0.51 -1.62 7.21
CA ASN A 31 -1.04 -1.10 8.46
C ASN A 31 -1.36 0.40 8.35
N GLU A 32 -0.53 1.17 7.64
CA GLU A 32 -0.81 2.59 7.38
C GLU A 32 -2.02 2.77 6.46
N ILE A 33 -2.18 1.93 5.43
CA ILE A 33 -3.37 1.92 4.54
C ILE A 33 -4.64 1.63 5.34
N LEU A 34 -4.61 0.64 6.22
CA LEU A 34 -5.73 0.31 7.11
C LEU A 34 -6.03 1.45 8.08
N ARG A 35 -5.00 2.03 8.70
CA ARG A 35 -5.14 3.17 9.64
C ARG A 35 -5.81 4.38 9.01
N ARG A 36 -5.58 4.63 7.72
CA ARG A 36 -6.19 5.74 6.97
C ARG A 36 -7.57 5.40 6.40
N GLY A 37 -8.00 4.14 6.46
CA GLY A 37 -9.28 3.70 5.91
C GLY A 37 -9.33 3.69 4.38
N ILE A 38 -8.19 3.65 3.70
CA ILE A 38 -8.09 3.72 2.22
C ILE A 38 -7.89 2.34 1.56
N ASN A 39 -8.21 1.24 2.24
CA ASN A 39 -7.97 -0.11 1.71
C ASN A 39 -8.73 -0.37 0.40
N SER A 40 -9.90 0.24 0.22
CA SER A 40 -10.75 0.04 -0.96
C SER A 40 -10.07 0.54 -2.22
N LEU A 41 -9.21 1.56 -2.10
CA LEU A 41 -8.41 2.10 -3.20
C LEU A 41 -7.30 1.14 -3.66
N VAL A 42 -6.86 0.24 -2.78
CA VAL A 42 -5.90 -0.81 -3.12
C VAL A 42 -6.57 -1.90 -3.96
N TYR A 43 -7.76 -2.37 -3.56
CA TYR A 43 -8.50 -3.40 -4.28
C TYR A 43 -8.87 -2.96 -5.70
N ILE A 44 -9.28 -1.70 -5.88
CA ILE A 44 -9.56 -1.13 -7.21
C ILE A 44 -8.34 -1.18 -8.13
N ARG A 45 -7.13 -1.05 -7.59
CA ARG A 45 -5.88 -1.09 -8.37
C ARG A 45 -5.41 -2.51 -8.71
N GLU A 46 -5.71 -3.49 -7.86
CA GLU A 46 -5.34 -4.89 -8.11
C GLU A 46 -6.24 -5.56 -9.17
N GLU A 47 -7.46 -5.07 -9.40
CA GLU A 47 -8.39 -5.61 -10.42
C GLU A 47 -8.13 -5.10 -11.86
N VAL A 48 -7.21 -4.15 -12.04
CA VAL A 48 -6.94 -3.48 -13.34
C VAL A 48 -5.65 -4.00 -14.02
N ILE A 49 -4.97 -5.00 -13.42
CA ILE A 49 -3.72 -5.59 -13.94
C ILE A 49 -3.92 -7.06 -14.31
#